data_AF-A0A2V3I9L5-F1
#
_entry.id   AF-A0A2V3I9L5-F1
#
_cell.length_a   1.000
_cell.length_b   1.000
_cell.length_c   1.000
_cell.angle_alpha   90.00
_cell.angle_beta   90.00
_cell.angle_gamma   90.00
#
_symmetry.space_group_name_H-M   'P 1'
#
loop_
_entity.id
_entity.type
_entity.pdbx_description
1 polymer ?
#
loop_
_entity_poly.entity_id
_entity_poly.type
_entity_poly.pdbx_seq_one_letter_code
_entity_poly.pdbx_strand_id
1 'polypeptide(L)'
;MPIKEDFCKEGKKPIGKISYADGEYFHWVWPSQAGEPGNDWDASKDEKVLADYKKHGEKMEKLGITGTMVANDWDVCVADGACIEACPVQIFQWYRTDKDISGMDAVKDTTSWPGVGTTEKEERLDFTDKADAIREHDCIWCMACVSVCPPLAVLVDQGNMEWHEKASGTYQKLGSGQANPHSDHAAPPSKGIV
;
A
#
# COMPACT_ATOMS: atom_id res chain seq x y z
N MET A 1 -9.89 12.41 -8.09
CA MET A 1 -9.02 11.27 -7.74
C MET A 1 -8.86 11.30 -6.23
N PRO A 2 -9.15 10.21 -5.52
CA PRO A 2 -9.17 10.21 -4.06
C PRO A 2 -7.79 10.45 -3.44
N ILE A 3 -6.72 9.91 -4.03
CA ILE A 3 -5.34 10.30 -3.67
C ILE A 3 -4.90 11.45 -4.57
N LYS A 4 -4.40 12.53 -3.97
CA LYS A 4 -3.78 13.64 -4.71
C LYS A 4 -2.33 13.30 -5.02
N GLU A 5 -1.87 13.70 -6.20
CA GLU A 5 -0.53 13.38 -6.71
C GLU A 5 0.62 13.87 -5.83
N ASP A 6 0.37 14.82 -4.94
CA ASP A 6 1.37 15.41 -4.05
C ASP A 6 1.48 14.70 -2.69
N PHE A 7 0.72 13.62 -2.42
CA PHE A 7 0.61 12.99 -1.08
C PHE A 7 1.94 12.56 -0.45
N CYS A 8 2.94 12.19 -1.28
CA CYS A 8 4.29 11.81 -0.85
C CYS A 8 5.38 12.82 -1.25
N LYS A 9 4.99 13.96 -1.84
CA LYS A 9 5.90 14.95 -2.42
C LYS A 9 6.16 16.12 -1.47
N GLU A 10 7.11 16.98 -1.83
CA GLU A 10 7.25 18.34 -1.28
C GLU A 10 7.38 18.44 0.25
N GLY A 11 8.27 17.63 0.84
CA GLY A 11 8.59 17.73 2.28
C GLY A 11 7.59 17.04 3.21
N LYS A 12 6.56 16.38 2.66
CA LYS A 12 5.77 15.39 3.40
C LYS A 12 6.68 14.26 3.89
N LYS A 13 6.41 13.78 5.09
CA LYS A 13 7.17 12.70 5.74
C LYS A 13 6.24 11.53 6.03
N PRO A 14 6.72 10.29 5.90
CA PRO A 14 5.98 9.14 6.38
C PRO A 14 5.60 9.28 7.86
N ILE A 15 4.42 8.80 8.21
CA ILE A 15 3.90 8.68 9.57
C ILE A 15 4.06 7.27 10.13
N GLY A 16 4.41 6.30 9.27
CA GLY A 16 4.56 4.90 9.61
C GLY A 16 5.33 4.13 8.55
N LYS A 17 5.61 2.86 8.83
CA LYS A 17 6.26 1.90 7.92
C LYS A 17 5.76 0.50 8.25
N ILE A 18 5.35 -0.26 7.24
CA ILE A 18 5.06 -1.68 7.36
C ILE A 18 6.16 -2.44 6.61
N SER A 19 6.72 -3.48 7.22
CA SER A 19 7.85 -4.23 6.67
C SER A 19 7.88 -5.67 7.16
N TYR A 20 8.26 -6.59 6.28
CA TYR A 20 8.49 -7.99 6.64
C TYR A 20 9.77 -8.20 7.45
N ALA A 21 9.89 -9.39 8.04
CA ALA A 21 11.04 -9.79 8.86
C ALA A 21 12.34 -9.94 8.06
N ASP A 22 12.25 -10.34 6.80
CA ASP A 22 13.40 -10.45 5.89
C ASP A 22 13.88 -9.10 5.35
N GLY A 23 13.07 -8.04 5.50
CA GLY A 23 13.33 -6.71 4.96
C GLY A 23 13.23 -6.62 3.44
N GLU A 24 12.80 -7.68 2.75
CA GLU A 24 12.65 -7.72 1.30
C GLU A 24 11.52 -6.77 0.86
N TYR A 25 10.39 -6.83 1.57
CA TYR A 25 9.22 -6.02 1.29
C TYR A 25 8.93 -5.02 2.42
N PHE A 26 8.80 -3.76 2.03
CA PHE A 26 8.29 -2.71 2.90
C PHE A 26 7.69 -1.58 2.08
N HIS A 27 6.84 -0.79 2.74
CA HIS A 27 6.43 0.51 2.25
C HIS A 27 6.25 1.50 3.40
N TRP A 28 6.13 2.76 3.01
CA TRP A 28 5.79 3.85 3.91
C TRP A 28 4.28 3.95 4.12
N VAL A 29 3.89 4.56 5.23
CA VAL A 29 2.55 5.09 5.44
C VAL A 29 2.65 6.61 5.43
N TRP A 30 1.88 7.27 4.57
CA TRP A 30 1.88 8.72 4.37
C TRP A 30 0.67 9.38 5.07
N PRO A 31 0.75 10.68 5.39
CA PRO A 31 -0.34 11.40 6.02
C PRO A 31 -1.66 11.28 5.26
N SER A 32 -2.75 11.17 6.01
CA SER A 32 -4.11 11.16 5.48
C SER A 32 -4.47 12.43 4.73
N GLN A 33 -5.21 12.26 3.63
CA GLN A 33 -5.87 13.34 2.88
C GLN A 33 -7.40 13.34 3.11
N ALA A 34 -7.89 12.51 4.04
CA ALA A 34 -9.31 12.34 4.31
C ALA A 34 -10.00 13.66 4.65
N GLY A 35 -11.07 13.98 3.93
CA GLY A 35 -11.85 15.20 4.10
C GLY A 35 -11.26 16.44 3.40
N GLU A 36 -10.14 16.31 2.70
CA GLU A 36 -9.70 17.35 1.77
C GLU A 36 -10.57 17.38 0.50
N PRO A 37 -10.60 18.49 -0.26
CA PRO A 37 -11.36 18.55 -1.51
C PRO A 37 -10.99 17.40 -2.47
N GLY A 38 -11.97 16.56 -2.80
CA GLY A 38 -11.81 15.39 -3.68
C GLY A 38 -11.44 14.07 -2.97
N ASN A 39 -11.28 14.06 -1.65
CA ASN A 39 -11.08 12.88 -0.82
C ASN A 39 -12.18 12.82 0.25
N ASP A 40 -13.18 11.98 0.01
CA ASP A 40 -14.45 12.01 0.74
C ASP A 40 -14.44 11.18 2.03
N TRP A 41 -13.30 10.60 2.42
CA TRP A 41 -13.20 9.71 3.58
C TRP A 41 -14.23 8.57 3.52
N ASP A 42 -14.33 7.90 2.38
CA ASP A 42 -15.38 6.92 2.07
C ASP A 42 -15.53 5.80 3.11
N ALA A 43 -14.43 5.34 3.71
CA ALA A 43 -14.48 4.32 4.75
C ALA A 43 -15.25 4.78 6.01
N SER A 44 -15.33 6.08 6.27
CA SER A 44 -16.11 6.66 7.38
C SER A 44 -17.61 6.75 7.10
N LYS A 45 -18.04 6.46 5.87
CA LYS A 45 -19.43 6.52 5.40
C LYS A 45 -19.98 5.14 5.02
N ASP A 46 -19.12 4.15 4.79
CA ASP A 46 -19.53 2.79 4.46
C ASP A 46 -20.12 2.06 5.68
N GLU A 47 -21.36 1.58 5.54
CA GLU A 47 -22.09 0.95 6.64
C GLU A 47 -21.44 -0.36 7.13
N LYS A 48 -20.79 -1.12 6.24
CA LYS A 48 -20.17 -2.40 6.60
C LYS A 48 -18.87 -2.15 7.35
N VAL A 49 -18.06 -1.19 6.86
CA VAL A 49 -16.85 -0.75 7.56
C VAL A 49 -17.20 -0.27 8.96
N LEU A 50 -18.16 0.66 9.09
CA LEU A 50 -18.58 1.19 10.39
C LEU A 50 -19.12 0.10 11.33
N ALA A 51 -19.86 -0.88 10.79
CA ALA A 51 -20.37 -2.00 11.57
C ALA A 51 -19.24 -2.87 12.14
N ASP A 52 -18.20 -3.16 11.36
CA ASP A 52 -17.10 -4.00 11.81
C ASP A 52 -16.12 -3.26 12.75
N TYR A 53 -15.85 -1.97 12.51
CA TYR A 53 -15.14 -1.12 13.50
C TYR A 53 -15.83 -1.19 14.87
N LYS A 54 -17.17 -1.10 14.88
CA LYS A 54 -17.96 -1.21 16.12
C LYS A 54 -17.85 -2.60 16.76
N LYS A 55 -17.79 -3.68 15.98
CA LYS A 55 -17.62 -5.05 16.52
C LYS A 55 -16.25 -5.22 17.20
N HIS A 56 -15.20 -4.62 16.64
CA HIS A 56 -13.87 -4.59 17.23
C HIS A 56 -13.72 -3.65 18.43
N GLY A 57 -14.69 -2.75 18.63
CA GLY A 57 -14.56 -1.69 19.64
C GLY A 57 -13.54 -0.61 19.24
N GLU A 58 -13.20 -0.54 17.96
CA GLU A 58 -12.26 0.42 17.39
C GLU A 58 -12.97 1.71 16.99
N LYS A 59 -12.21 2.81 16.96
CA LYS A 59 -12.71 4.11 16.51
C LYS A 59 -12.35 4.32 15.05
N MET A 60 -13.27 4.94 14.30
CA MET A 60 -12.96 5.42 12.97
C MET A 60 -11.99 6.61 13.09
N GLU A 61 -10.75 6.41 12.66
CA GLU A 61 -9.68 7.40 12.70
C GLU A 61 -9.05 7.54 11.32
N LYS A 62 -8.32 8.64 11.11
CA LYS A 62 -7.58 8.85 9.87
C LYS A 62 -6.29 8.04 9.90
N LEU A 63 -6.24 6.95 9.16
CA LEU A 63 -5.14 6.00 9.10
C LEU A 63 -4.01 6.51 8.19
N GLY A 64 -4.36 7.15 7.07
CA GLY A 64 -3.41 7.58 6.07
C GLY A 64 -3.35 6.67 4.84
N ILE A 65 -2.29 6.86 4.07
CA ILE A 65 -2.10 6.24 2.76
C ILE A 65 -0.95 5.25 2.85
N THR A 66 -1.22 3.96 2.71
CA THR A 66 -0.16 2.94 2.69
C THR A 66 0.41 2.81 1.29
N GLY A 67 1.71 2.57 1.17
CA GLY A 67 2.38 2.51 -0.13
C GLY A 67 2.78 3.89 -0.65
N THR A 68 3.73 3.91 -1.58
CA THR A 68 4.26 5.14 -2.19
C THR A 68 4.11 5.12 -3.70
N MET A 69 4.54 4.05 -4.35
CA MET A 69 4.41 3.91 -5.81
C MET A 69 3.14 3.16 -6.17
N VAL A 70 2.73 2.24 -5.32
CA VAL A 70 1.37 1.69 -5.30
C VAL A 70 0.76 2.07 -3.97
N ALA A 71 0.07 3.19 -3.95
CA ALA A 71 -0.57 3.73 -2.77
C ALA A 71 -2.00 3.24 -2.65
N ASN A 72 -2.43 2.85 -1.45
CA ASN A 72 -3.82 2.62 -1.08
C ASN A 72 -4.20 3.52 0.09
N ASP A 73 -5.17 4.40 -0.12
CA ASP A 73 -5.69 5.26 0.93
C ASP A 73 -6.59 4.45 1.85
N TRP A 74 -6.11 4.10 3.04
CA TRP A 74 -6.86 3.32 4.01
C TRP A 74 -8.06 4.07 4.59
N ASP A 75 -8.12 5.39 4.43
CA ASP A 75 -9.27 6.22 4.78
C ASP A 75 -10.38 6.17 3.71
N VAL A 76 -10.02 5.87 2.47
CA VAL A 76 -10.97 5.72 1.36
C VAL A 76 -11.30 4.24 1.09
N CYS A 77 -10.39 3.33 1.43
CA CYS A 77 -10.54 1.90 1.19
C CYS A 77 -11.72 1.30 2.00
N VAL A 78 -12.73 0.80 1.30
CA VAL A 78 -13.91 0.13 1.89
C VAL A 78 -13.74 -1.39 2.04
N ALA A 79 -12.52 -1.90 1.92
CA ALA A 79 -12.22 -3.34 2.02
C ALA A 79 -13.00 -4.23 1.02
N ASP A 80 -13.26 -3.71 -0.20
CA ASP A 80 -13.93 -4.50 -1.25
C ASP A 80 -13.03 -5.65 -1.77
N GLY A 81 -11.72 -5.41 -1.88
CA GLY A 81 -10.76 -6.41 -2.33
C GLY A 81 -10.64 -6.58 -3.85
N ALA A 82 -11.36 -5.80 -4.68
CA ALA A 82 -11.19 -5.83 -6.13
C ALA A 82 -9.73 -5.61 -6.59
N CYS A 83 -8.95 -4.80 -5.87
CA CYS A 83 -7.53 -4.59 -6.17
C CYS A 83 -6.67 -5.84 -5.95
N ILE A 84 -7.01 -6.67 -4.95
CA ILE A 84 -6.35 -7.95 -4.66
C ILE A 84 -6.63 -8.93 -5.80
N GLU A 85 -7.91 -9.11 -6.16
CA GLU A 85 -8.33 -10.02 -7.24
C GLU A 85 -7.79 -9.60 -8.62
N ALA A 86 -7.74 -8.30 -8.91
CA ALA A 86 -7.33 -7.81 -10.22
C ALA A 86 -5.81 -7.74 -10.42
N CYS A 87 -4.99 -7.88 -9.38
CA CYS A 87 -3.55 -7.71 -9.49
C CYS A 87 -2.87 -8.97 -10.07
N PRO A 88 -2.32 -8.93 -11.30
CA PRO A 88 -1.76 -10.12 -11.95
C PRO A 88 -0.44 -10.61 -11.31
N VAL A 89 0.18 -9.77 -10.48
CA VAL A 89 1.44 -10.05 -9.77
C VAL A 89 1.26 -10.02 -8.24
N GLN A 90 0.00 -10.04 -7.77
CA GLN A 90 -0.39 -10.19 -6.37
C GLN A 90 0.34 -9.25 -5.39
N ILE A 91 0.53 -7.97 -5.71
CA ILE A 91 1.24 -7.07 -4.78
C ILE A 91 0.46 -6.71 -3.51
N PHE A 92 -0.86 -6.95 -3.52
CA PHE A 92 -1.76 -6.66 -2.42
C PHE A 92 -2.01 -7.91 -1.56
N GLN A 93 -2.17 -7.70 -0.26
CA GLN A 93 -2.68 -8.68 0.68
C GLN A 93 -3.66 -8.03 1.67
N TRP A 94 -4.35 -8.83 2.46
CA TRP A 94 -5.14 -8.34 3.60
C TRP A 94 -4.27 -8.16 4.84
N TYR A 95 -4.19 -6.95 5.40
CA TYR A 95 -3.25 -6.66 6.49
C TYR A 95 -3.58 -7.42 7.79
N ARG A 96 -4.87 -7.58 8.14
CA ARG A 96 -5.24 -8.24 9.42
C ARG A 96 -4.99 -9.74 9.38
N THR A 97 -5.09 -10.34 8.20
CA THR A 97 -4.74 -11.75 8.04
C THR A 97 -3.23 -12.00 8.19
N ASP A 98 -2.39 -11.00 7.89
CA ASP A 98 -0.96 -11.04 8.21
C ASP A 98 -0.74 -10.81 9.71
N LYS A 99 -1.37 -9.75 10.25
CA LYS A 99 -1.29 -9.40 11.67
C LYS A 99 -2.59 -8.72 12.14
N ASP A 100 -3.37 -9.42 12.95
CA ASP A 100 -4.66 -8.91 13.44
C ASP A 100 -4.49 -7.88 14.57
N ILE A 101 -4.36 -6.62 14.16
CA ILE A 101 -4.29 -5.44 15.02
C ILE A 101 -5.13 -4.31 14.42
N SER A 102 -5.46 -3.30 15.23
CA SER A 102 -6.20 -2.13 14.74
C SER A 102 -5.45 -1.41 13.64
N GLY A 103 -6.14 -0.74 12.72
CA GLY A 103 -5.48 0.01 11.65
C GLY A 103 -4.54 1.09 12.19
N MET A 104 -4.89 1.72 13.32
CA MET A 104 -4.06 2.73 13.98
C MET A 104 -2.80 2.13 14.61
N ASP A 105 -2.91 0.91 15.16
CA ASP A 105 -1.75 0.19 15.68
C ASP A 105 -0.85 -0.28 14.54
N ALA A 106 -1.42 -0.76 13.43
CA ALA A 106 -0.68 -1.15 12.23
C ALA A 106 0.17 0.01 11.67
N VAL A 107 -0.39 1.22 11.56
CA VAL A 107 0.35 2.41 11.10
C VAL A 107 1.52 2.77 12.01
N LYS A 108 1.40 2.52 13.33
CA LYS A 108 2.41 2.84 14.35
C LYS A 108 3.33 1.67 14.68
N ASP A 109 3.07 0.51 14.10
CA ASP A 109 3.81 -0.70 14.39
C ASP A 109 5.24 -0.57 13.87
N THR A 110 6.21 -0.80 14.73
CA THR A 110 7.64 -0.77 14.39
C THR A 110 8.26 -2.17 14.39
N THR A 111 7.43 -3.20 14.59
CA THR A 111 7.85 -4.60 14.55
C THR A 111 7.72 -5.17 13.13
N SER A 112 8.46 -6.24 12.86
CA SER A 112 8.36 -6.96 11.59
C SER A 112 7.05 -7.71 11.46
N TRP A 113 6.52 -7.71 10.24
CA TRP A 113 5.30 -8.41 9.88
C TRP A 113 5.62 -9.82 9.35
N PRO A 114 4.75 -10.82 9.62
CA PRO A 114 5.01 -12.21 9.21
C PRO A 114 5.06 -12.46 7.70
N GLY A 115 4.35 -11.65 6.91
CA GLY A 115 4.20 -11.87 5.46
C GLY A 115 3.30 -13.04 5.12
N VAL A 116 2.27 -13.27 5.95
CA VAL A 116 1.30 -14.37 5.78
C VAL A 116 -0.10 -13.87 5.42
N GLY A 117 -0.21 -12.60 5.02
CA GLY A 117 -1.48 -12.01 4.59
C GLY A 117 -2.06 -12.76 3.40
N THR A 118 -3.36 -13.03 3.43
CA THR A 118 -4.06 -13.69 2.35
C THR A 118 -4.17 -12.76 1.14
N THR A 119 -4.15 -13.37 -0.05
CA THR A 119 -4.12 -12.67 -1.34
C THR A 119 -5.35 -12.96 -2.19
N GLU A 120 -6.41 -13.44 -1.55
CA GLU A 120 -7.70 -13.75 -2.16
C GLU A 120 -8.77 -12.79 -1.63
N LYS A 121 -9.56 -12.19 -2.53
CA LYS A 121 -10.54 -11.15 -2.17
C LYS A 121 -11.52 -11.57 -1.07
N GLU A 122 -11.96 -12.84 -1.09
CA GLU A 122 -12.95 -13.34 -0.13
C GLU A 122 -12.35 -13.86 1.18
N GLU A 123 -11.02 -13.80 1.34
CA GLU A 123 -10.31 -14.24 2.54
C GLU A 123 -9.98 -13.10 3.52
N ARG A 124 -10.54 -11.89 3.30
CA ARG A 124 -10.46 -10.80 4.30
C ARG A 124 -11.04 -11.24 5.64
N LEU A 125 -10.46 -10.75 6.74
CA LEU A 125 -11.01 -11.01 8.06
C LEU A 125 -12.41 -10.40 8.20
N ASP A 126 -12.56 -9.12 7.81
CA ASP A 126 -13.82 -8.37 7.75
C ASP A 126 -13.62 -7.02 7.01
N PHE A 127 -14.55 -6.06 7.13
CA PHE A 127 -14.46 -4.77 6.42
C PHE A 127 -13.50 -3.74 7.06
N THR A 128 -12.91 -4.06 8.21
CA THR A 128 -11.79 -3.30 8.79
C THR A 128 -10.43 -3.75 8.25
N ASP A 129 -10.38 -4.92 7.62
CA ASP A 129 -9.19 -5.48 6.98
C ASP A 129 -8.92 -4.76 5.65
N LYS A 130 -7.93 -3.88 5.63
CA LYS A 130 -7.61 -3.05 4.46
C LYS A 130 -6.61 -3.77 3.56
N ALA A 131 -6.78 -3.59 2.25
CA ALA A 131 -5.82 -4.09 1.27
C ALA A 131 -4.49 -3.35 1.44
N ASP A 132 -3.38 -4.07 1.45
CA ASP A 132 -2.06 -3.51 1.68
C ASP A 132 -1.12 -3.90 0.55
N ALA A 133 -0.56 -2.91 -0.15
CA ALA A 133 0.34 -3.11 -1.27
C ALA A 133 1.78 -3.38 -0.81
N ILE A 134 1.95 -4.33 0.10
CA ILE A 134 3.24 -4.58 0.78
C ILE A 134 4.38 -4.90 -0.18
N ARG A 135 4.06 -5.52 -1.31
CA ARG A 135 5.00 -5.82 -2.41
C ARG A 135 4.97 -4.76 -3.52
N GLU A 136 4.80 -3.48 -3.18
CA GLU A 136 4.66 -2.42 -4.19
C GLU A 136 5.80 -2.36 -5.22
N HIS A 137 6.99 -2.83 -4.88
CA HIS A 137 8.15 -2.92 -5.78
C HIS A 137 7.98 -3.94 -6.92
N ASP A 138 7.11 -4.95 -6.76
CA ASP A 138 6.82 -5.94 -7.79
C ASP A 138 5.76 -5.46 -8.80
N CYS A 139 5.26 -4.23 -8.62
CA CYS A 139 4.24 -3.67 -9.50
C CYS A 139 4.73 -3.57 -10.95
N ILE A 140 3.92 -4.10 -11.87
CA ILE A 140 4.16 -4.01 -13.33
C ILE A 140 3.45 -2.81 -13.98
N TRP A 141 2.96 -1.86 -13.19
CA TRP A 141 2.36 -0.60 -13.67
C TRP A 141 1.16 -0.76 -14.62
N CYS A 142 0.41 -1.86 -14.50
CA CYS A 142 -0.70 -2.17 -15.41
C CYS A 142 -2.00 -1.37 -15.13
N MET A 143 -2.08 -0.67 -14.00
CA MET A 143 -3.24 0.15 -13.57
C MET A 143 -4.56 -0.62 -13.37
N ALA A 144 -4.52 -1.96 -13.35
CA ALA A 144 -5.72 -2.78 -13.17
C ALA A 144 -6.40 -2.50 -11.81
N CYS A 145 -5.62 -2.49 -10.73
CA CYS A 145 -6.10 -2.20 -9.37
C CYS A 145 -6.74 -0.81 -9.23
N VAL A 146 -6.22 0.20 -9.93
CA VAL A 146 -6.78 1.57 -9.95
C VAL A 146 -8.16 1.55 -10.63
N SER A 147 -8.27 0.87 -11.76
CA SER A 147 -9.49 0.86 -12.58
C SER A 147 -10.67 0.13 -11.94
N VAL A 148 -10.39 -0.89 -11.12
CA VAL A 148 -11.43 -1.72 -10.49
C VAL A 148 -11.80 -1.25 -9.08
N CYS A 149 -11.02 -0.36 -8.45
CA CYS A 149 -11.24 0.06 -7.08
C CYS A 149 -12.53 0.89 -6.96
N PRO A 150 -13.59 0.42 -6.28
CA PRO A 150 -14.88 1.12 -6.27
C PRO A 150 -14.81 2.55 -5.70
N PRO A 151 -14.13 2.81 -4.58
CA PRO A 151 -13.97 4.17 -4.08
C PRO A 151 -12.75 4.89 -4.68
N LEU A 152 -12.06 4.28 -5.66
CA LEU A 152 -10.83 4.79 -6.28
C LEU A 152 -9.68 5.06 -5.27
N ALA A 153 -9.60 4.27 -4.20
CA ALA A 153 -8.60 4.39 -3.12
C ALA A 153 -7.15 4.12 -3.56
N VAL A 154 -6.94 3.51 -4.73
CA VAL A 154 -5.62 3.08 -5.20
C VAL A 154 -5.04 4.07 -6.20
N LEU A 155 -3.77 4.43 -6.02
CA LEU A 155 -2.96 5.19 -6.97
C LEU A 155 -1.71 4.38 -7.34
N VAL A 156 -1.38 4.38 -8.63
CA VAL A 156 -0.14 3.77 -9.13
C VAL A 156 0.62 4.82 -9.94
N ASP A 157 1.84 5.15 -9.50
CA ASP A 157 2.71 6.12 -10.17
C ASP A 157 4.19 5.76 -9.94
N GLN A 158 4.88 5.38 -11.02
CA GLN A 158 6.31 5.06 -10.98
C GLN A 158 7.16 6.27 -10.58
N GLY A 159 6.70 7.49 -10.87
CA GLY A 159 7.36 8.74 -10.47
C GLY A 159 7.45 8.92 -8.96
N ASN A 160 6.72 8.12 -8.17
CA ASN A 160 6.80 8.15 -6.73
C ASN A 160 7.99 7.37 -6.13
N MET A 161 8.72 6.59 -6.93
CA MET A 161 9.92 5.85 -6.48
C MET A 161 10.93 6.79 -5.82
N GLU A 162 11.19 7.95 -6.43
CA GLU A 162 12.10 8.96 -5.86
C GLU A 162 11.69 9.37 -4.43
N TRP A 163 10.39 9.48 -4.16
CA TRP A 163 9.90 9.88 -2.83
C TRP A 163 9.97 8.72 -1.83
N HIS A 164 9.75 7.49 -2.29
CA HIS A 164 9.99 6.28 -1.50
C HIS A 164 11.47 6.22 -1.05
N GLU A 165 12.39 6.43 -2.00
CA GLU A 165 13.83 6.36 -1.74
C GLU A 165 14.36 7.54 -0.91
N LYS A 166 13.77 8.73 -1.07
CA LYS A 166 14.12 9.88 -0.22
C LYS A 166 13.69 9.61 1.22
N ALA A 167 12.53 8.99 1.42
CA ALA A 167 12.04 8.61 2.74
C ALA A 167 12.91 7.50 3.39
N SER A 168 13.45 6.56 2.61
CA SER A 168 14.38 5.53 3.09
C SER A 168 15.82 6.03 3.27
N GLY A 169 16.15 7.20 2.73
CA GLY A 169 17.53 7.71 2.68
C GLY A 169 18.41 6.97 1.66
N THR A 170 17.83 6.20 0.74
CA THR A 170 18.56 5.46 -0.30
C THR A 170 18.65 6.22 -1.62
N TYR A 171 17.89 7.32 -1.78
CA TYR A 171 17.81 8.08 -3.03
C TYR A 171 19.20 8.47 -3.57
N GLN A 172 19.48 8.03 -4.79
CA GLN A 172 20.67 8.41 -5.54
C GLN A 172 20.26 9.27 -6.73
N LYS A 173 20.78 10.50 -6.80
CA LYS A 173 20.61 11.31 -8.00
C LYS A 173 21.49 10.73 -9.11
N LEU A 174 20.89 10.00 -10.05
CA LEU A 174 21.62 9.49 -11.21
C LEU A 174 22.07 10.64 -12.11
N GLY A 175 23.38 10.80 -12.23
CA GLY A 175 24.03 11.59 -13.26
C GLY A 175 24.05 10.83 -14.59
N SER A 176 24.26 11.55 -15.69
CA SER A 176 24.43 10.95 -17.01
C SER A 176 25.55 9.91 -17.01
N GLY A 177 25.25 8.66 -17.37
CA GLY A 177 26.22 7.57 -17.45
C GLY A 177 26.43 6.77 -16.17
N GLN A 178 25.68 7.04 -15.09
CA GLN A 178 25.66 6.18 -13.91
C GLN A 178 24.74 4.97 -14.12
N ALA A 179 25.14 3.81 -13.61
CA ALA A 179 24.32 2.59 -13.64
C ALA A 179 23.02 2.85 -12.88
N ASN A 180 21.88 2.50 -13.49
CA ASN A 180 20.59 2.59 -12.83
C ASN A 180 20.51 1.46 -11.78
N PRO A 181 20.45 1.76 -10.46
CA PRO A 181 20.36 0.73 -9.43
C PRO A 181 19.07 -0.10 -9.52
N HIS A 182 18.10 0.32 -10.34
CA HIS A 182 16.84 -0.40 -10.58
C HIS A 182 16.78 -1.12 -11.94
N SER A 183 17.87 -1.16 -12.72
CA SER A 183 17.86 -1.85 -14.03
C SER A 183 18.10 -3.36 -13.95
N ASP A 184 18.45 -3.89 -12.79
CA ASP A 184 18.77 -5.30 -12.63
C ASP A 184 17.51 -6.13 -12.43
N HIS A 185 16.79 -6.39 -13.53
CA HIS A 185 16.10 -7.67 -13.67
C HIS A 185 17.17 -8.71 -14.03
N ALA A 186 17.90 -9.23 -13.03
CA ALA A 186 18.77 -10.37 -13.26
C ALA A 186 17.89 -11.52 -13.77
N ALA A 187 17.97 -11.80 -15.07
CA ALA A 187 17.36 -12.98 -15.65
C ALA A 187 17.86 -14.19 -14.84
N PRO A 188 16.97 -15.13 -14.45
CA PRO A 188 17.40 -16.33 -13.75
C PRO A 188 18.49 -17.00 -14.60
N PRO A 189 19.58 -17.49 -13.99
CA PRO A 189 20.69 -18.07 -14.74
C PRO A 189 20.14 -19.16 -15.64
N SER A 190 20.30 -19.01 -16.96
CA SER A 190 19.97 -20.05 -17.91
C SER A 190 20.78 -21.28 -17.53
N LYS A 191 20.13 -22.30 -16.95
CA LYS A 191 20.75 -23.62 -16.84
C LYS A 191 20.97 -24.09 -18.27
N GLY A 192 22.21 -23.94 -18.74
CA GLY A 192 22.64 -24.51 -20.01
C GLY A 192 22.26 -25.99 -20.00
N ILE A 193 21.43 -26.37 -20.95
CA ILE A 193 21.18 -27.77 -21.26
C ILE A 193 22.51 -28.27 -21.86
N VAL A 194 23.21 -29.08 -21.09
CA VAL A 194 24.29 -29.96 -21.57
C VAL A 194 23.71 -31.35 -21.80
#